data_AF-A0A0B2Q5G5-F1
#
_entry.id   AF-A0A0B2Q5G5-F1
#
_cell.length_a   1.000
_cell.length_b   1.000
_cell.length_c   1.000
_cell.angle_alpha   90.00
_cell.angle_beta   90.00
_cell.angle_gamma   90.00
#
_symmetry.space_group_name_H-M   'P 1'
#
loop_
_entity.id
_entity.type
_entity.pdbx_description
1 polymer ?
#
loop_
_entity_poly.entity_id
_entity_poly.type
_entity_poly.pdbx_seq_one_letter_code
_entity_poly.pdbx_strand_id
1 'polypeptide(L)' 'MVSVEEIRKAQRAEGPATVGTATPPNCVDQSTYPDYYFRITNSEHMTELKEKFKRMFDD' A
#
# COMPACT_ATOMS: atom_id res chain seq x y z
N MET A 1 11.55 -50.09 6.33
CA MET A 1 10.42 -49.20 6.64
C MET A 1 11.00 -47.83 6.86
N VAL A 2 10.62 -46.83 6.07
CA VAL A 2 11.16 -45.46 6.21
C VAL A 2 10.56 -44.82 7.46
N SER A 3 11.36 -44.11 8.25
CA SER A 3 10.90 -43.44 9.46
C SER A 3 10.16 -42.13 9.13
N VAL A 4 9.26 -41.71 10.01
CA VAL A 4 8.52 -40.45 9.85
C VAL A 4 9.46 -39.23 9.83
N GLU A 5 10.60 -39.32 10.50
CA GLU A 5 11.58 -38.24 10.59
C GLU A 5 12.35 -38.04 9.28
N GLU A 6 12.74 -39.12 8.62
CA GLU A 6 13.35 -39.08 7.28
C GLU A 6 12.41 -38.45 6.25
N ILE A 7 11.12 -38.78 6.30
CA ILE A 7 10.10 -38.20 5.42
C ILE A 7 9.96 -36.69 5.67
N ARG A 8 9.90 -36.25 6.94
CA ARG A 8 9.76 -34.83 7.29
C ARG A 8 11.00 -34.01 6.90
N LYS A 9 12.19 -34.58 7.06
CA LYS A 9 13.44 -33.93 6.65
C LYS A 9 13.49 -33.73 5.13
N ALA A 10 13.05 -34.73 4.35
CA ALA A 10 13.02 -34.63 2.90
C ALA A 10 11.99 -33.63 2.35
N GLN A 11 10.94 -33.29 3.12
CA GLN A 11 9.84 -32.41 2.67
C GLN A 11 9.98 -30.94 3.08
N ARG A 12 10.81 -30.60 4.07
CA ARG A 12 10.91 -29.23 4.60
C ARG A 12 11.88 -28.39 3.78
N ALA A 13 11.53 -27.13 3.56
CA ALA A 13 12.48 -26.12 3.09
C ALA A 13 13.38 -25.68 4.25
N GLU A 14 14.67 -25.50 3.98
CA GLU A 14 15.66 -25.00 4.95
C GLU A 14 15.81 -23.47 4.90
N GLY A 15 15.23 -22.82 3.88
CA GLY A 15 15.33 -21.39 3.66
C GLY A 15 14.38 -20.56 4.53
N PRO A 16 14.67 -19.26 4.72
CA PRO A 16 13.79 -18.34 5.42
C PRO A 16 12.49 -18.09 4.62
N ALA A 17 11.40 -17.77 5.34
CA ALA A 17 10.16 -17.34 4.70
C ALA A 17 10.34 -15.97 4.02
N THR A 18 9.64 -15.76 2.89
CA THR A 18 9.65 -14.50 2.13
C THR A 18 8.28 -13.82 2.20
N VAL A 19 8.29 -12.49 2.19
CA VAL A 19 7.07 -11.67 2.15
C VAL A 19 6.94 -11.07 0.75
N GLY A 20 5.79 -11.31 0.12
CA GLY A 20 5.44 -10.66 -1.15
C GLY A 20 4.69 -9.34 -0.91
N THR A 21 4.88 -8.37 -1.81
CA THR A 21 4.12 -7.11 -1.85
C THR A 21 3.25 -7.05 -3.09
N ALA A 22 2.10 -6.39 -3.01
CA ALA A 22 1.24 -6.10 -4.15
C ALA A 22 0.67 -4.68 -4.02
N THR A 23 0.68 -3.92 -5.11
CA THR A 23 0.18 -2.55 -5.17
C THR A 23 -0.80 -2.42 -6.35
N PRO A 24 -1.96 -1.77 -6.18
CA PRO A 24 -2.85 -1.49 -7.30
C PRO A 24 -2.16 -0.65 -8.40
N PRO A 25 -2.55 -0.78 -9.67
CA PRO A 25 -1.93 -0.02 -10.76
C PRO A 25 -2.26 1.48 -10.72
N ASN A 26 -3.35 1.86 -10.04
CA ASN A 26 -3.72 3.27 -9.89
C ASN A 26 -2.85 3.92 -8.79
N CYS A 27 -1.99 4.84 -9.21
CA CYS A 27 -1.15 5.64 -8.35
C CYS A 27 -1.51 7.11 -8.56
N VAL A 28 -1.78 7.85 -7.48
CA VAL A 28 -2.12 9.27 -7.53
C VAL A 28 -0.98 10.06 -6.92
N ASP A 29 -0.50 11.06 -7.66
CA ASP A 29 0.59 11.93 -7.22
C ASP A 29 0.14 12.81 -6.05
N GLN A 30 0.94 12.83 -4.98
CA GLN A 30 0.59 13.50 -3.74
C GLN A 30 0.42 15.01 -3.91
N SER A 31 1.20 15.65 -4.80
CA SER A 31 1.10 17.08 -5.08
C SER A 31 -0.22 17.46 -5.74
N THR A 32 -0.83 16.52 -6.48
CA THR A 32 -2.10 16.71 -7.19
C THR A 32 -3.30 16.12 -6.44
N TYR A 33 -3.06 15.32 -5.39
CA TYR A 33 -4.11 14.63 -4.64
C TYR A 33 -5.14 15.59 -4.03
N PRO A 34 -4.77 16.75 -3.45
CA PRO A 34 -5.74 17.74 -2.96
C PRO A 34 -6.72 18.20 -4.04
N ASP A 35 -6.23 18.49 -5.24
CA ASP A 35 -7.07 18.95 -6.34
C ASP A 35 -7.94 17.81 -6.89
N TYR A 36 -7.38 16.59 -7.01
CA TYR A 36 -8.14 15.42 -7.39
C TYR A 36 -9.30 15.13 -6.41
N TYR A 37 -8.99 15.07 -5.11
CA TYR A 37 -9.93 14.69 -4.06
C TYR A 37 -11.11 15.66 -3.97
N PHE A 38 -10.86 16.97 -3.90
CA PHE A 38 -11.91 17.98 -3.77
C PHE A 38 -12.80 18.09 -5.00
N ARG A 39 -12.24 17.81 -6.20
CA ARG A 39 -13.03 17.75 -7.44
C ARG A 39 -13.99 16.57 -7.44
N ILE A 40 -13.53 15.36 -7.10
CA ILE A 40 -14.37 14.15 -7.17
C ILE A 40 -15.42 14.09 -6.05
N THR A 41 -15.18 14.76 -4.92
CA THR A 41 -16.12 14.83 -3.78
C THR A 41 -17.06 16.03 -3.87
N ASN A 42 -16.99 16.83 -4.94
CA ASN A 42 -17.79 18.05 -5.11
C ASN A 42 -17.58 19.10 -3.99
N SER A 43 -16.35 19.18 -3.49
CA SER A 43 -15.95 20.05 -2.37
C SER A 43 -15.09 21.24 -2.79
N GLU A 44 -14.93 21.52 -4.08
CA GLU A 44 -14.09 22.63 -4.59
C GLU A 44 -14.40 24.01 -3.97
N HIS A 45 -15.64 24.21 -3.51
CA HIS A 45 -16.05 25.44 -2.82
C HIS A 45 -15.48 25.59 -1.40
N MET A 46 -14.94 24.52 -0.80
CA MET A 46 -14.36 24.50 0.54
C MET A 46 -12.87 24.91 0.50
N THR A 47 -12.61 26.12 0.04
CA THR A 47 -11.25 26.63 -0.27
C THR A 47 -10.31 26.63 0.93
N GLU A 48 -10.77 27.08 2.11
CA GLU A 48 -9.95 27.08 3.34
C GLU A 48 -9.53 25.66 3.76
N LEU A 49 -10.44 24.69 3.62
CA LEU A 49 -10.17 23.30 3.94
C LEU A 49 -9.18 22.70 2.94
N LYS A 50 -9.30 23.05 1.65
CA LYS A 50 -8.39 22.63 0.60
C LYS A 50 -6.97 23.15 0.82
N GLU A 51 -6.83 24.43 1.21
CA GLU A 51 -5.53 25.03 1.55
C GLU A 51 -4.88 24.40 2.79
N LYS A 52 -5.69 24.10 3.82
CA LYS A 52 -5.21 23.35 4.98
C LYS A 52 -4.74 21.95 4.59
N PHE A 53 -5.49 21.28 3.71
CA PHE A 53 -5.15 19.94 3.21
C PHE A 53 -3.84 19.96 2.43
N LYS A 54 -3.63 20.91 1.51
CA LYS A 54 -2.36 21.10 0.78
C LYS A 54 -1.15 21.22 1.71
N ARG A 55 -1.22 22.14 2.69
CA ARG A 55 -0.15 22.35 3.67
C ARG A 55 0.26 21.07 4.41
N MET A 56 -0.69 20.19 4.74
CA MET A 56 -0.39 18.93 5.43
C MET A 56 0.44 17.95 4.59
N PHE A 57 0.48 18.13 3.26
CA PHE A 57 1.17 17.23 2.34
C PHE A 57 2.38 17.86 1.64
N ASP A 58 2.63 19.15 1.85
CA ASP A 58 3.77 19.90 1.32
C ASP A 58 4.96 20.00 2.32
N ASP A 59 4.71 19.78 3.62
CA ASP A 59 5.72 19.72 4.70
C ASP A 59 6.28 18.29 4.89
#